data_AF-A0A150WLB0-F1
#
_entry.id   AF-A0A150WLB0-F1
#
_cell.length_a   1.000
_cell.length_b   1.000
_cell.length_c   1.000
_cell.angle_alpha   90.00
_cell.angle_beta   90.00
_cell.angle_gamma   90.00
#
_symmetry.space_group_name_H-M   'P 1'
#
loop_
_entity.id
_entity.type
_entity.pdbx_description
1 polymer ?
#
loop_
_entity_poly.entity_id
_entity_poly.type
_entity_poly.pdbx_seq_one_letter_code
_entity_poly.pdbx_strand_id
1 'polypeptide(L)'
;MVKKSLLIIKSSPGGLGNVEGFLRNRDWIIKSTTNLKEALIFLVQQQPAFVMISIDHPNKKVRNLPKILTQAFPVCVIAFSEDTSAATYGLLNACPTEYILYPPVTGPAVERTVNKYYKDMQTRGLTPHQVRSTDDGTQDGVIAIKGDGSFNPANAQNILAQMLAGDEPSATMTGPGLKKSGFVTQGMGQAPLHGSMFAPQPKSTQGGMYAPLAKNPYGTWIPTGNPFQQRPRRTPEEIEADPRATKNDSVILRGTKQALESACNVTSFQDSAPLQQATNVACIVVESSRFSGYLITAMAKNKHIDSAFMEKVQTRLFRFLKENGEDIKESERMDLQIKQVPFEDWALDCAEFLRKSLHEGNEVAMAFFPCNNVQTRYGDSPAEEMASIKLEEMAGNVAVEFNVYIYLPRNNKYVLYTPRGGVFYNVQKERLKNQGISQLHILKGDLQDLDKYKAQNFLNEKIQEFEEKVSAKETA
;
A
#
# COMPACT_ATOMS: atom_id res chain seq x y z
N MET A 1 -12.45 8.18 -11.05
CA MET A 1 -12.57 9.17 -9.95
C MET A 1 -12.87 8.40 -8.67
N VAL A 2 -12.06 8.52 -7.62
CA VAL A 2 -12.26 7.75 -6.38
C VAL A 2 -13.54 8.25 -5.70
N LYS A 3 -14.49 7.34 -5.45
CA LYS A 3 -15.78 7.67 -4.84
C LYS A 3 -15.54 8.10 -3.39
N LYS A 4 -15.91 9.34 -3.04
CA LYS A 4 -15.70 9.89 -1.69
C LYS A 4 -16.76 9.33 -0.74
N SER A 5 -16.35 8.51 0.23
CA SER A 5 -17.21 7.94 1.26
C SER A 5 -16.82 8.45 2.66
N LEU A 6 -17.81 8.87 3.43
CA LEU A 6 -17.64 9.48 4.74
C LEU A 6 -18.64 8.87 5.75
N LEU A 7 -18.11 8.39 6.87
CA LEU A 7 -18.90 8.03 8.06
C LEU A 7 -18.81 9.17 9.09
N ILE A 8 -19.93 9.64 9.61
CA ILE A 8 -20.01 10.66 10.65
C ILE A 8 -20.63 10.05 11.90
N ILE A 9 -19.88 10.06 13.02
CA ILE A 9 -20.36 9.66 14.35
C ILE A 9 -20.61 10.93 15.15
N LYS A 10 -21.88 11.32 15.27
CA LYS A 10 -22.32 12.60 15.86
C LYS A 10 -22.87 12.43 17.27
N SER A 11 -22.75 13.45 18.11
CA SER A 11 -23.30 13.45 19.48
C SER A 11 -24.81 13.58 19.51
N SER A 12 -25.40 14.25 18.50
CA SER A 12 -26.83 14.52 18.42
C SER A 12 -27.45 14.07 17.07
N PRO A 13 -28.67 13.48 17.03
CA PRO A 13 -29.27 13.02 15.77
C PRO A 13 -29.59 14.14 14.78
N GLY A 14 -29.94 15.33 15.29
CA GLY A 14 -30.20 16.53 14.49
C GLY A 14 -28.94 17.33 14.13
N GLY A 15 -27.79 16.95 14.69
CA GLY A 15 -26.51 17.58 14.39
C GLY A 15 -26.14 17.43 12.91
N LEU A 16 -25.51 18.48 12.37
CA LEU A 16 -24.85 18.49 11.06
C LEU A 16 -25.71 18.31 9.81
N GLY A 17 -27.04 18.44 9.88
CA GLY A 17 -27.91 18.28 8.69
C GLY A 17 -27.49 19.14 7.48
N ASN A 18 -27.08 20.39 7.71
CA ASN A 18 -26.56 21.28 6.66
C ASN A 18 -25.26 20.78 6.02
N VAL A 19 -24.39 20.15 6.82
CA VAL A 19 -23.11 19.57 6.37
C VAL A 19 -23.38 18.34 5.51
N GLU A 20 -24.28 17.46 5.97
CA GLU A 20 -24.70 16.28 5.21
C GLU A 20 -25.31 16.66 3.86
N GLY A 21 -26.23 17.63 3.84
CA GLY A 21 -26.85 18.11 2.60
C GLY A 21 -25.83 18.72 1.62
N PHE A 22 -24.92 19.56 2.12
CA PHE A 22 -23.86 20.16 1.31
C PHE A 22 -22.95 19.12 0.65
N LEU A 23 -22.52 18.11 1.41
CA LEU A 23 -21.61 17.08 0.91
C LEU A 23 -22.33 16.11 -0.04
N ARG A 24 -23.60 15.76 0.23
CA ARG A 24 -24.41 14.93 -0.70
C ARG A 24 -24.63 15.61 -2.05
N ASN A 25 -24.81 16.93 -2.07
CA ASN A 25 -24.91 17.73 -3.30
C ASN A 25 -23.62 17.73 -4.15
N ARG A 26 -22.54 17.11 -3.65
CA ARG A 26 -21.25 16.95 -4.33
C ARG A 26 -20.85 15.49 -4.48
N ASP A 27 -21.85 14.62 -4.55
CA ASP A 27 -21.71 13.19 -4.81
C ASP A 27 -20.93 12.41 -3.74
N TRP A 28 -20.89 12.90 -2.50
CA TRP A 28 -20.34 12.14 -1.38
C TRP A 28 -21.33 11.06 -0.92
N ILE A 29 -20.84 9.85 -0.69
CA ILE A 29 -21.59 8.83 0.05
C ILE A 29 -21.42 9.10 1.53
N ILE A 30 -22.50 9.47 2.21
CA ILE A 30 -22.43 9.83 3.63
C ILE A 30 -23.36 8.93 4.43
N LYS A 31 -22.80 8.32 5.46
CA LYS A 31 -23.55 7.71 6.56
C LYS A 31 -23.32 8.53 7.82
N SER A 32 -24.40 8.88 8.49
CA SER A 32 -24.38 9.66 9.73
C SER A 32 -25.17 8.90 10.79
N THR A 33 -24.62 8.74 11.98
CA THR A 33 -25.27 8.01 13.07
C THR A 33 -24.78 8.49 14.44
N THR A 34 -25.63 8.37 15.45
CA THR A 34 -25.27 8.51 16.88
C THR A 34 -25.04 7.15 17.54
N ASN A 35 -25.29 6.06 16.83
CA ASN A 35 -25.21 4.70 17.35
C ASN A 35 -23.86 4.07 17.00
N LEU A 36 -23.06 3.78 18.03
CA LEU A 36 -21.74 3.15 17.88
C LEU A 36 -21.82 1.83 17.11
N LYS A 37 -22.80 0.97 17.40
CA LYS A 37 -22.93 -0.35 16.74
C LYS A 37 -23.18 -0.20 15.25
N GLU A 38 -24.09 0.71 14.86
CA GLU A 38 -24.36 1.00 13.45
C GLU A 38 -23.13 1.56 12.73
N ALA A 39 -22.39 2.47 13.39
CA ALA A 39 -21.15 3.03 12.85
C ALA A 39 -20.11 1.94 12.58
N LEU A 40 -19.93 1.01 13.52
CA LEU A 40 -18.96 -0.08 13.40
C LEU A 40 -19.35 -1.08 12.30
N ILE A 41 -20.64 -1.42 12.18
CA ILE A 41 -21.14 -2.26 11.08
C ILE A 41 -20.84 -1.60 9.74
N PHE A 42 -21.17 -0.31 9.60
CA PHE A 42 -20.91 0.44 8.38
C PHE A 42 -19.42 0.52 8.06
N LEU A 43 -18.57 0.75 9.06
CA LEU A 43 -17.12 0.81 8.90
C LEU A 43 -16.55 -0.48 8.31
N VAL A 44 -16.98 -1.64 8.81
CA VAL A 44 -16.52 -2.96 8.33
C VAL A 44 -17.05 -3.27 6.93
N GLN A 45 -18.34 -2.99 6.69
CA GLN A 45 -19.00 -3.36 5.43
C GLN A 45 -18.63 -2.45 4.26
N GLN A 46 -18.52 -1.14 4.49
CA GLN A 46 -18.38 -0.14 3.44
C GLN A 46 -16.96 0.45 3.35
N GLN A 47 -16.11 0.18 4.35
CA GLN A 47 -14.73 0.65 4.43
C GLN A 47 -14.58 2.12 3.98
N PRO A 48 -15.28 3.07 4.65
CA PRO A 48 -15.29 4.46 4.22
C PRO A 48 -13.88 5.04 4.25
N ALA A 49 -13.54 5.89 3.28
CA ALA A 49 -12.21 6.52 3.23
C ALA A 49 -11.98 7.50 4.39
N PHE A 50 -13.05 8.12 4.89
CA PHE A 50 -13.02 9.11 5.95
C PHE A 50 -14.00 8.75 7.07
N VAL A 51 -13.57 9.00 8.31
CA VAL A 51 -14.43 8.87 9.50
C VAL A 51 -14.33 10.15 10.33
N MET A 52 -15.45 10.84 10.50
CA MET A 52 -15.58 11.99 11.39
C MET A 52 -16.15 11.56 12.74
N ILE A 53 -15.52 11.96 13.84
CA ILE A 53 -15.94 11.56 15.20
C ILE A 53 -16.08 12.80 16.08
N SER A 54 -17.28 12.98 16.65
CA SER A 54 -17.55 13.99 17.66
C SER A 54 -16.86 13.62 18.98
N ILE A 55 -15.98 14.49 19.47
CA ILE A 55 -15.26 14.32 20.74
C ILE A 55 -16.11 14.66 21.97
N ASP A 56 -17.25 15.33 21.75
CA ASP A 56 -18.29 15.64 22.72
C ASP A 56 -19.42 14.60 22.73
N HIS A 57 -19.21 13.44 22.10
CA HIS A 57 -20.18 12.34 22.09
C HIS A 57 -20.46 11.82 23.52
N PRO A 58 -21.73 11.61 23.92
CA PRO A 58 -22.08 11.18 25.28
C PRO A 58 -21.44 9.82 25.64
N ASN A 59 -21.40 8.88 24.69
CA ASN A 59 -20.73 7.61 24.86
C ASN A 59 -19.19 7.75 24.92
N LYS A 60 -18.58 7.40 26.07
CA LYS A 60 -17.12 7.41 26.28
C LYS A 60 -16.35 6.52 25.29
N LYS A 61 -16.94 5.40 24.85
CA LYS A 61 -16.30 4.50 23.88
C LYS A 61 -16.10 5.19 22.52
N VAL A 62 -17.06 6.03 22.11
CA VAL A 62 -16.94 6.84 20.88
C VAL A 62 -15.80 7.84 20.99
N ARG A 63 -15.62 8.47 22.15
CA ARG A 63 -14.51 9.43 22.38
C ARG A 63 -13.13 8.79 22.31
N ASN A 64 -13.02 7.48 22.60
CA ASN A 64 -11.77 6.72 22.49
C ASN A 64 -11.55 6.11 21.09
N LEU A 65 -12.58 6.10 20.23
CA LEU A 65 -12.47 5.53 18.89
C LEU A 65 -11.37 6.14 18.02
N PRO A 66 -11.07 7.46 18.06
CA PRO A 66 -10.07 8.02 17.15
C PRO A 66 -8.70 7.32 17.26
N LYS A 67 -8.28 6.99 18.48
CA LYS A 67 -7.06 6.23 18.75
C LYS A 67 -7.13 4.80 18.23
N ILE A 68 -8.28 4.14 18.37
CA ILE A 68 -8.47 2.75 17.95
C ILE A 68 -8.55 2.65 16.43
N LEU A 69 -9.29 3.56 15.77
CA LEU A 69 -9.53 3.51 14.34
C LEU A 69 -8.27 3.81 13.53
N THR A 70 -7.44 4.76 13.97
CA THR A 70 -6.14 5.05 13.33
C THR A 70 -5.21 3.84 13.34
N GLN A 71 -5.27 3.02 14.39
CA GLN A 71 -4.50 1.78 14.52
C GLN A 71 -5.11 0.62 13.74
N ALA A 72 -6.43 0.42 13.82
CA ALA A 72 -7.10 -0.77 13.31
C ALA A 72 -7.52 -0.67 11.83
N PHE A 73 -7.93 0.51 11.34
CA PHE A 73 -8.45 0.69 9.98
C PHE A 73 -7.60 1.64 9.12
N PRO A 74 -7.43 1.38 7.80
CA PRO A 74 -6.72 2.27 6.89
C PRO A 74 -7.61 3.44 6.47
N VAL A 75 -8.12 4.20 7.46
CA VAL A 75 -9.09 5.29 7.26
C VAL A 75 -8.54 6.60 7.82
N CYS A 76 -8.85 7.71 7.15
CA CYS A 76 -8.52 9.03 7.69
C CYS A 76 -9.54 9.40 8.77
N VAL A 77 -9.08 9.48 10.01
CA VAL A 77 -9.91 9.91 11.14
C VAL A 77 -9.82 11.42 11.31
N ILE A 78 -10.98 12.08 11.35
CA ILE A 78 -11.13 13.51 11.58
C ILE A 78 -11.89 13.72 12.89
N ALA A 79 -11.22 14.25 13.91
CA ALA A 79 -11.88 14.62 15.16
C ALA A 79 -12.57 15.99 15.01
N PHE A 80 -13.78 16.13 15.53
CA PHE A 80 -14.49 17.41 15.55
C PHE A 80 -15.31 17.57 16.84
N SER A 81 -15.82 18.78 17.10
CA SER A 81 -16.81 19.01 18.15
C SER A 81 -18.08 19.69 17.63
N GLU A 82 -19.23 19.34 18.20
CA GLU A 82 -20.51 20.01 17.92
C GLU A 82 -20.71 21.21 18.84
N ASP A 83 -20.28 21.09 20.09
CA ASP A 83 -20.30 22.15 21.09
C ASP A 83 -19.09 23.10 20.98
N THR A 84 -19.34 24.37 21.33
CA THR A 84 -18.37 25.49 21.31
C THR A 84 -17.84 25.83 22.71
N SER A 85 -18.12 25.00 23.72
CA SER A 85 -17.62 25.22 25.08
C SER A 85 -16.10 25.01 25.19
N ALA A 86 -15.46 25.77 26.09
CA ALA A 86 -14.01 25.69 26.33
C ALA A 86 -13.55 24.29 26.77
N ALA A 87 -14.37 23.57 27.54
CA ALA A 87 -14.09 22.20 27.95
C ALA A 87 -13.97 21.25 26.75
N THR A 88 -14.86 21.41 25.77
CA THR A 88 -14.87 20.63 24.53
C THR A 88 -13.63 20.92 23.67
N TYR A 89 -13.19 22.18 23.56
CA TYR A 89 -11.92 22.51 22.90
C TYR A 89 -10.71 21.83 23.56
N GLY A 90 -10.69 21.74 24.90
CA GLY A 90 -9.64 21.02 25.63
C GLY A 90 -9.59 19.55 25.28
N LEU A 91 -10.74 18.87 25.20
CA LEU A 91 -10.85 17.48 24.77
C LEU A 91 -10.45 17.28 23.31
N LEU A 92 -10.83 18.21 22.43
CA LEU A 92 -10.51 18.14 21.00
C LEU A 92 -9.00 18.26 20.76
N ASN A 93 -8.33 19.19 21.47
CA ASN A 93 -6.88 19.38 21.38
C ASN A 93 -6.07 18.21 21.99
N ALA A 94 -6.65 17.50 22.96
CA ALA A 94 -6.03 16.31 23.55
C ALA A 94 -6.23 15.04 22.69
N CYS A 95 -7.01 15.12 21.60
CA CYS A 95 -7.28 13.98 20.74
C CYS A 95 -6.04 13.62 19.90
N PRO A 96 -5.57 12.36 19.90
CA PRO A 96 -4.37 11.94 19.17
C PRO A 96 -4.66 11.72 17.67
N THR A 97 -5.19 12.74 17.00
CA THR A 97 -5.49 12.73 15.57
C THR A 97 -4.85 13.92 14.88
N GLU A 98 -4.25 13.68 13.72
CA GLU A 98 -3.61 14.72 12.91
C GLU A 98 -4.62 15.71 12.30
N TYR A 99 -5.85 15.25 12.03
CA TYR A 99 -6.88 16.04 11.39
C TYR A 99 -7.99 16.40 12.38
N ILE A 100 -8.05 17.68 12.73
CA ILE A 100 -9.00 18.26 13.69
C ILE A 100 -9.84 19.32 12.99
N LEU A 101 -11.13 19.38 13.33
CA LEU A 101 -12.06 20.37 12.81
C LEU A 101 -12.81 21.07 13.96
N TYR A 102 -12.51 22.35 14.14
CA TYR A 102 -13.12 23.20 15.17
C TYR A 102 -14.51 23.70 14.74
N PRO A 103 -15.41 23.95 15.71
CA PRO A 103 -16.73 24.48 15.43
C PRO A 103 -16.66 25.98 15.01
N PRO A 104 -17.60 26.47 14.18
CA PRO A 104 -18.74 25.75 13.63
C PRO A 104 -18.33 24.78 12.51
N VAL A 105 -18.83 23.54 12.59
CA VAL A 105 -18.60 22.53 11.57
C VAL A 105 -19.45 22.83 10.35
N THR A 106 -18.79 23.11 9.22
CA THR A 106 -19.44 23.43 7.95
C THR A 106 -18.99 22.47 6.84
N GLY A 107 -19.86 22.23 5.85
CA GLY A 107 -19.52 21.40 4.68
C GLY A 107 -18.20 21.81 3.99
N PRO A 108 -17.97 23.10 3.69
CA PRO A 108 -16.71 23.57 3.17
C PRO A 108 -15.49 23.30 4.07
N ALA A 109 -15.66 23.36 5.40
CA ALA A 109 -14.57 23.05 6.32
C ALA A 109 -14.18 21.57 6.25
N VAL A 110 -15.16 20.66 6.21
CA VAL A 110 -14.92 19.21 6.04
C VAL A 110 -14.15 18.93 4.76
N GLU A 111 -14.59 19.52 3.64
CA GLU A 111 -13.92 19.35 2.35
C GLU A 111 -12.49 19.90 2.35
N ARG A 112 -12.24 21.05 2.98
CA ARG A 112 -10.87 21.58 3.14
C ARG A 112 -9.97 20.64 3.93
N THR A 113 -10.47 20.06 5.01
CA THR A 113 -9.70 19.09 5.82
C THR A 113 -9.37 17.84 5.01
N VAL A 114 -10.32 17.33 4.21
CA VAL A 114 -10.08 16.19 3.33
C VAL A 114 -9.10 16.52 2.20
N ASN A 115 -9.21 17.71 1.59
CA ASN A 115 -8.25 18.15 0.58
C ASN A 115 -6.85 18.35 1.18
N LYS A 116 -6.75 18.83 2.42
CA LYS A 116 -5.50 18.89 3.17
C LYS A 116 -4.90 17.49 3.34
N TYR A 117 -5.67 16.50 3.78
CA TYR A 117 -5.21 15.10 3.87
C TYR A 117 -4.62 14.59 2.56
N TYR A 118 -5.29 14.80 1.42
CA TYR A 118 -4.77 14.37 0.12
C TYR A 118 -3.47 15.10 -0.26
N LYS A 119 -3.36 16.39 0.05
CA LYS A 119 -2.13 17.17 -0.18
C LYS A 119 -0.98 16.68 0.68
N ASP A 120 -1.25 16.38 1.95
CA ASP A 120 -0.25 15.86 2.88
C ASP A 120 0.24 14.47 2.43
N MET A 121 -0.66 13.62 1.91
CA MET A 121 -0.31 12.34 1.27
C MET A 121 0.61 12.48 0.06
N GLN A 122 0.27 13.39 -0.86
CA GLN A 122 1.10 13.68 -2.02
C GLN A 122 2.48 14.20 -1.62
N THR A 123 2.53 15.09 -0.61
CA THR A 123 3.78 15.69 -0.12
C THR A 123 4.68 14.64 0.54
N ARG A 124 4.10 13.65 1.22
CA ARG A 124 4.85 12.53 1.81
C ARG A 124 5.25 11.47 0.77
N GLY A 125 4.79 11.56 -0.48
CA GLY A 125 4.99 10.51 -1.48
C GLY A 125 4.33 9.18 -1.10
N LEU A 126 3.38 9.21 -0.16
CA LEU A 126 2.72 8.02 0.34
C LEU A 126 1.42 7.80 -0.43
N THR A 127 1.18 6.56 -0.84
CA THR A 127 -0.16 6.16 -1.24
C THR A 127 -1.06 6.09 0.00
N PRO A 128 -2.40 6.25 -0.12
CA PRO A 128 -3.34 6.18 1.02
C PRO A 128 -3.23 4.92 1.87
N HIS A 129 -2.59 3.85 1.38
CA HIS A 129 -2.36 2.60 2.11
C HIS A 129 -1.05 2.56 2.91
N GLN A 130 -0.12 3.50 2.73
CA GLN A 130 1.24 3.45 3.30
C GLN A 130 1.47 4.32 4.56
N VAL A 131 0.45 5.02 5.07
CA VAL A 131 0.58 6.06 6.11
C VAL A 131 0.90 5.55 7.52
N ARG A 132 1.02 4.24 7.72
CA ARG A 132 0.84 3.62 9.06
C ARG A 132 2.08 3.52 9.95
N SER A 133 3.24 4.09 9.63
CA SER A 133 4.47 3.73 10.37
C SER A 133 5.47 4.85 10.68
N THR A 134 5.01 6.09 10.80
CA THR A 134 5.88 7.19 11.28
C THR A 134 5.25 7.86 12.49
N ASP A 135 5.31 7.23 13.66
CA ASP A 135 5.36 8.03 14.89
C ASP A 135 6.28 7.40 15.93
N ASP A 136 7.09 8.27 16.49
CA ASP A 136 8.32 8.02 17.22
C ASP A 136 8.02 7.64 18.67
N GLY A 137 8.82 6.74 19.22
CA GLY A 137 8.55 6.13 20.50
C GLY A 137 8.65 7.13 21.65
N THR A 138 7.57 7.29 22.42
CA THR A 138 7.66 7.49 23.88
C THR A 138 6.29 7.33 24.55
N GLN A 139 6.30 6.60 25.68
CA GLN A 139 5.28 6.48 26.75
C GLN A 139 4.30 5.28 26.76
N ASP A 140 4.61 4.41 27.72
CA ASP A 140 3.79 3.72 28.74
C ASP A 140 2.45 3.05 28.40
N GLY A 141 2.48 1.72 28.63
CA GLY A 141 1.46 1.07 29.46
C GLY A 141 0.21 0.55 28.78
N VAL A 142 0.09 0.65 27.46
CA VAL A 142 -1.00 0.00 26.72
C VAL A 142 -0.44 -1.17 25.93
N ILE A 143 -0.98 -2.37 26.18
CA ILE A 143 -0.69 -3.60 25.44
C ILE A 143 -0.90 -3.29 23.95
N ALA A 144 0.18 -3.05 23.23
CA ALA A 144 0.15 -2.91 21.79
C ALA A 144 -0.20 -4.29 21.23
N ILE A 145 -1.46 -4.44 20.81
CA ILE A 145 -1.85 -5.50 19.87
C ILE A 145 -1.10 -5.13 18.59
N LYS A 146 0.11 -5.68 18.46
CA LYS A 146 1.08 -5.40 17.40
C LYS A 146 0.56 -6.10 16.14
N GLY A 147 -0.44 -5.47 15.52
CA GLY A 147 -1.04 -5.90 14.26
C GLY A 147 -0.05 -5.69 13.11
N ASP A 148 0.38 -6.80 12.54
CA ASP A 148 0.66 -6.99 11.12
C ASP A 148 -0.09 -5.97 10.25
N GLY A 149 0.65 -5.13 9.53
CA GLY A 149 0.12 -4.02 8.71
C GLY A 149 -0.77 -4.42 7.53
N SER A 150 -1.06 -5.72 7.37
CA SER A 150 -2.14 -6.20 6.53
C SER A 150 -3.47 -5.99 7.27
N PHE A 151 -4.39 -5.24 6.67
CA PHE A 151 -5.75 -5.16 7.18
C PHE A 151 -6.35 -6.58 7.17
N ASN A 152 -6.30 -7.27 8.31
CA ASN A 152 -6.99 -8.53 8.51
C ASN A 152 -8.41 -8.20 9.03
N PRO A 153 -9.47 -8.45 8.24
CA PRO A 153 -10.84 -8.22 8.69
C PRO A 153 -11.15 -8.95 10.00
N ALA A 154 -10.50 -10.08 10.28
CA ALA A 154 -10.68 -10.84 11.51
C ALA A 154 -10.13 -10.11 12.75
N ASN A 155 -8.98 -9.44 12.65
CA ASN A 155 -8.42 -8.66 13.77
C ASN A 155 -9.30 -7.44 14.08
N ALA A 156 -9.79 -6.77 13.05
CA ALA A 156 -10.78 -5.70 13.20
C ALA A 156 -12.04 -6.24 13.90
N GLN A 157 -12.57 -7.39 13.47
CA GLN A 157 -13.74 -8.01 14.11
C GLN A 157 -13.50 -8.35 15.58
N ASN A 158 -12.31 -8.81 15.97
CA ASN A 158 -11.98 -9.11 17.37
C ASN A 158 -11.92 -7.85 18.25
N ILE A 159 -11.29 -6.78 17.78
CA ILE A 159 -11.26 -5.49 18.49
C ILE A 159 -12.69 -4.94 18.63
N LEU A 160 -13.49 -5.05 17.57
CA LEU A 160 -14.89 -4.61 17.58
C LEU A 160 -15.75 -5.45 18.52
N ALA A 161 -15.55 -6.76 18.55
CA ALA A 161 -16.23 -7.66 19.48
C ALA A 161 -15.92 -7.27 20.93
N GLN A 162 -14.66 -6.93 21.24
CA GLN A 162 -14.27 -6.47 22.57
C GLN A 162 -14.92 -5.14 22.96
N MET A 163 -15.07 -4.20 22.01
CA MET A 163 -15.76 -2.93 22.27
C MET A 163 -17.27 -3.10 22.51
N LEU A 164 -17.88 -4.06 21.81
CA LEU A 164 -19.33 -4.34 21.87
C LEU A 164 -19.71 -5.25 23.06
N ALA A 165 -18.81 -6.13 23.51
CA ALA A 165 -19.09 -7.09 24.59
C ALA A 165 -19.25 -6.47 26.00
N GLY A 166 -18.95 -5.17 26.16
CA GLY A 166 -18.95 -4.50 27.46
C GLY A 166 -20.18 -3.66 27.80
N ASP A 167 -21.30 -3.78 27.08
CA ASP A 167 -22.53 -2.98 27.33
C ASP A 167 -23.69 -3.78 27.96
N GLU A 168 -23.42 -4.96 28.54
CA GLU A 168 -24.39 -5.62 29.43
C GLU A 168 -24.61 -4.72 30.66
N PRO A 169 -25.83 -4.23 30.91
CA PRO A 169 -26.11 -3.44 32.10
C PRO A 169 -25.89 -4.34 33.33
N SER A 170 -24.83 -4.08 34.08
CA SER A 170 -24.53 -4.80 35.32
C SER A 170 -25.76 -4.80 36.21
N ALA A 171 -26.38 -5.97 36.37
CA ALA A 171 -27.51 -6.18 37.24
C ALA A 171 -27.17 -5.65 38.64
N THR A 172 -28.06 -4.81 39.14
CA THR A 172 -28.02 -4.17 40.45
C THR A 172 -27.87 -5.24 41.55
N MET A 173 -26.65 -5.44 42.05
CA MET A 173 -26.42 -6.19 43.27
C MET A 173 -26.84 -5.34 44.46
N THR A 174 -28.04 -5.65 44.98
CA THR A 174 -28.50 -5.26 46.31
C THR A 174 -27.78 -6.12 47.35
N GLY A 175 -27.03 -5.48 48.25
CA GLY A 175 -26.40 -6.12 49.40
C GLY A 175 -26.14 -5.12 50.54
N PRO A 176 -26.29 -5.52 51.81
CA PRO A 176 -26.81 -4.65 52.87
C PRO A 176 -25.73 -3.86 53.62
N GLY A 177 -26.15 -2.72 54.15
CA GLY A 177 -25.27 -1.67 54.67
C GLY A 177 -24.60 -1.92 56.02
N LEU A 178 -23.72 -0.98 56.38
CA LEU A 178 -23.29 -0.77 57.77
C LEU A 178 -22.81 0.68 58.00
N LYS A 179 -23.55 1.34 58.90
CA LYS A 179 -23.19 2.34 59.93
C LYS A 179 -22.33 3.59 59.62
N LYS A 180 -23.00 4.71 59.90
CA LYS A 180 -22.55 6.06 60.25
C LYS A 180 -21.39 6.16 61.26
N SER A 181 -20.46 7.07 60.96
CA SER A 181 -19.92 8.12 61.84
C SER A 181 -19.38 9.20 60.88
N GLY A 182 -19.61 10.51 61.02
CA GLY A 182 -19.80 11.34 62.19
C GLY A 182 -18.53 12.16 62.40
N PHE A 183 -18.34 13.25 61.64
CA PHE A 183 -17.41 14.32 62.04
C PHE A 183 -17.82 15.68 61.48
N VAL A 184 -17.87 16.66 62.38
CA VAL A 184 -18.26 18.07 62.25
C VAL A 184 -17.02 18.89 62.57
N THR A 185 -16.71 19.93 61.78
CA THR A 185 -16.21 21.30 62.15
C THR A 185 -15.65 21.96 60.87
N GLN A 186 -16.14 23.09 60.34
CA GLN A 186 -16.27 24.49 60.82
C GLN A 186 -15.00 25.35 60.57
N GLY A 187 -15.19 26.52 59.93
CA GLY A 187 -14.21 27.62 59.80
C GLY A 187 -14.14 28.17 58.36
N MET A 188 -14.96 29.14 57.93
CA MET A 188 -14.88 30.60 58.14
C MET A 188 -13.51 31.26 57.83
N GLY A 189 -13.51 32.15 56.85
CA GLY A 189 -12.42 33.09 56.56
C GLY A 189 -12.72 34.00 55.34
N GLN A 190 -13.45 35.10 55.56
CA GLN A 190 -13.48 36.29 54.69
C GLN A 190 -12.12 37.03 54.81
N ALA A 191 -11.52 37.67 53.81
CA ALA A 191 -11.79 39.01 53.24
C ALA A 191 -10.48 39.47 52.47
N PRO A 192 -10.28 40.73 52.01
CA PRO A 192 -10.72 41.24 50.70
C PRO A 192 -9.68 42.11 49.91
N LEU A 193 -10.10 42.59 48.72
CA LEU A 193 -9.80 43.88 48.03
C LEU A 193 -8.50 44.15 47.21
N HIS A 194 -8.70 45.05 46.21
CA HIS A 194 -7.80 45.75 45.26
C HIS A 194 -7.32 44.98 44.02
N GLY A 195 -7.36 45.49 42.77
CA GLY A 195 -7.80 46.77 42.21
C GLY A 195 -7.24 46.98 40.78
N SER A 196 -7.97 47.78 39.98
CA SER A 196 -7.58 48.54 38.77
C SER A 196 -7.21 47.78 37.47
N MET A 197 -7.98 47.98 36.39
CA MET A 197 -7.77 48.96 35.29
C MET A 197 -6.53 48.69 34.43
N PHE A 198 -6.72 48.38 33.15
CA PHE A 198 -6.32 49.22 32.01
C PHE A 198 -6.65 48.50 30.70
N ALA A 199 -7.52 49.11 29.91
CA ALA A 199 -7.67 48.84 28.48
C ALA A 199 -6.69 49.73 27.70
N PRO A 200 -6.28 49.33 26.50
CA PRO A 200 -6.03 50.33 25.46
C PRO A 200 -6.80 50.04 24.17
N GLN A 201 -7.35 51.13 23.63
CA GLN A 201 -7.97 51.24 22.33
C GLN A 201 -6.96 51.10 21.16
N PRO A 202 -7.45 50.83 19.94
CA PRO A 202 -6.62 50.66 18.75
C PRO A 202 -6.21 52.01 18.14
N LYS A 203 -4.94 52.13 17.74
CA LYS A 203 -4.48 53.22 16.87
C LYS A 203 -4.48 52.77 15.41
N SER A 204 -5.16 53.55 14.60
CA SER A 204 -5.10 53.58 13.15
C SER A 204 -3.72 54.06 12.68
N THR A 205 -3.19 53.44 11.63
CA THR A 205 -2.09 54.01 10.85
C THR A 205 -2.28 53.62 9.38
N GLN A 206 -2.73 54.62 8.61
CA GLN A 206 -2.60 54.68 7.15
C GLN A 206 -1.13 54.97 6.80
N GLY A 207 -0.63 54.39 5.71
CA GLY A 207 0.65 54.77 5.11
C GLY A 207 1.24 53.63 4.30
N GLY A 208 1.00 53.64 2.98
CA GLY A 208 1.43 52.59 2.07
C GLY A 208 2.93 52.60 1.76
N MET A 209 3.37 51.53 1.10
CA MET A 209 4.36 51.55 0.01
C MET A 209 4.33 50.18 -0.67
N TYR A 210 4.16 50.19 -1.99
CA TYR A 210 4.21 49.00 -2.83
C TYR A 210 5.65 48.48 -2.89
N ALA A 211 5.87 47.26 -2.38
CA ALA A 211 7.08 46.50 -2.65
C ALA A 211 6.85 45.61 -3.90
N PRO A 212 7.80 45.55 -4.85
CA PRO A 212 7.64 44.76 -6.06
C PRO A 212 7.61 43.26 -5.74
N LEU A 213 6.68 42.54 -6.38
CA LEU A 213 6.55 41.09 -6.30
C LEU A 213 7.91 40.42 -6.60
N ALA A 214 8.49 39.81 -5.56
CA ALA A 214 9.58 38.89 -5.71
C ALA A 214 9.12 37.70 -6.58
N LYS A 215 9.88 37.46 -7.65
CA LYS A 215 9.72 36.32 -8.55
C LYS A 215 9.76 35.03 -7.73
N ASN A 216 8.74 34.21 -7.93
CA ASN A 216 8.55 32.91 -7.30
C ASN A 216 9.78 32.00 -7.59
N PRO A 217 10.59 31.61 -6.59
CA PRO A 217 11.79 30.79 -6.81
C PRO A 217 11.48 29.30 -7.01
N TYR A 218 10.21 28.91 -6.94
CA TYR A 218 9.76 27.55 -7.23
C TYR A 218 9.30 27.46 -8.67
N GLY A 219 10.28 27.51 -9.58
CA GLY A 219 10.09 27.01 -10.94
C GLY A 219 9.65 25.55 -10.84
N THR A 220 8.47 25.27 -11.36
CA THR A 220 7.96 23.92 -11.59
C THR A 220 8.98 23.19 -12.46
N TRP A 221 9.84 22.38 -11.84
CA TRP A 221 10.62 21.37 -12.54
C TRP A 221 9.63 20.33 -13.07
N ILE A 222 9.14 20.57 -14.28
CA ILE A 222 8.54 19.51 -15.09
C ILE A 222 9.74 18.71 -15.60
N PRO A 223 9.89 17.42 -15.29
CA PRO A 223 10.94 16.60 -15.86
C PRO A 223 10.88 16.73 -17.38
N THR A 224 11.90 17.36 -17.95
CA THR A 224 12.06 17.50 -19.39
C THR A 224 12.04 16.10 -20.00
N GLY A 225 11.30 15.97 -21.11
CA GLY A 225 10.78 14.73 -21.64
C GLY A 225 11.76 13.55 -21.66
N ASN A 226 11.21 12.36 -21.38
CA ASN A 226 11.92 11.10 -21.46
C ASN A 226 12.66 11.01 -22.81
N PRO A 227 14.01 10.90 -22.83
CA PRO A 227 14.82 10.99 -24.05
C PRO A 227 14.64 9.83 -25.03
N PHE A 228 13.76 8.87 -24.72
CA PHE A 228 13.30 7.87 -25.69
C PHE A 228 12.43 8.54 -26.75
N GLN A 229 13.08 9.20 -27.72
CA GLN A 229 12.50 9.54 -29.01
C GLN A 229 11.76 8.31 -29.52
N GLN A 230 10.51 8.50 -29.96
CA GLN A 230 9.67 7.41 -30.45
C GLN A 230 10.38 6.74 -31.64
N ARG A 231 11.08 5.64 -31.37
CA ARG A 231 11.70 4.82 -32.41
C ARG A 231 10.59 4.29 -33.31
N PRO A 232 10.87 4.15 -34.63
CA PRO A 232 9.92 3.52 -35.52
C PRO A 232 9.55 2.13 -34.96
N ARG A 233 8.25 1.87 -34.96
CA ARG A 233 7.67 0.62 -34.46
C ARG A 233 8.17 -0.54 -35.33
N ARG A 234 8.79 -1.55 -34.71
CA ARG A 234 9.28 -2.72 -35.44
C ARG A 234 8.20 -3.77 -35.64
N THR A 235 8.16 -4.37 -36.82
CA THR A 235 7.27 -5.51 -37.11
C THR A 235 7.84 -6.81 -36.49
N PRO A 236 7.01 -7.85 -36.32
CA PRO A 236 7.50 -9.15 -35.87
C PRO A 236 8.65 -9.72 -36.74
N GLU A 237 8.59 -9.52 -38.05
CA GLU A 237 9.62 -9.97 -39.00
C GLU A 237 10.93 -9.20 -38.83
N GLU A 238 10.86 -7.89 -38.57
CA GLU A 238 12.04 -7.07 -38.30
C GLU A 238 12.73 -7.47 -36.99
N ILE A 239 11.96 -7.90 -35.98
CA ILE A 239 12.49 -8.43 -34.72
C ILE A 239 13.16 -9.79 -34.93
N GLU A 240 12.56 -10.67 -35.72
CA GLU A 240 13.17 -11.96 -36.08
C GLU A 240 14.44 -11.78 -36.92
N ALA A 241 14.54 -10.70 -37.69
CA ALA A 241 15.71 -10.36 -38.50
C ALA A 241 16.81 -9.58 -37.75
N ASP A 242 16.55 -9.07 -36.54
CA ASP A 242 17.53 -8.28 -35.78
C ASP A 242 18.77 -9.14 -35.49
N PRO A 243 19.99 -8.66 -35.78
CA PRO A 243 21.22 -9.42 -35.54
C PRO A 243 21.46 -9.76 -34.06
N ARG A 244 20.81 -9.04 -33.13
CA ARG A 244 20.84 -9.33 -31.69
C ARG A 244 19.88 -10.45 -31.30
N ALA A 245 18.85 -10.71 -32.10
CA ALA A 245 17.95 -11.82 -31.85
C ALA A 245 18.69 -13.14 -32.10
N THR A 246 18.69 -14.02 -31.11
CA THR A 246 19.35 -15.31 -31.22
C THR A 246 18.71 -16.13 -32.34
N LYS A 247 19.52 -16.57 -33.30
CA LYS A 247 19.07 -17.41 -34.43
C LYS A 247 18.91 -18.90 -34.07
N ASN A 248 19.16 -19.25 -32.81
CA ASN A 248 19.04 -20.62 -32.34
C ASN A 248 17.55 -20.95 -32.21
N ASP A 249 17.07 -21.85 -33.07
CA ASP A 249 15.71 -22.37 -33.05
C ASP A 249 15.51 -23.31 -31.86
N SER A 250 15.42 -22.74 -30.66
CA SER A 250 15.22 -23.49 -29.42
C SER A 250 13.80 -24.05 -29.35
N VAL A 251 13.63 -25.21 -28.70
CA VAL A 251 12.31 -25.84 -28.54
C VAL A 251 11.36 -24.90 -27.79
N ILE A 252 11.85 -24.18 -26.78
CA ILE A 252 11.09 -23.17 -26.04
C ILE A 252 10.67 -22.00 -26.93
N LEU A 253 11.53 -21.52 -27.83
CA LEU A 253 11.19 -20.46 -28.78
C LEU A 253 10.03 -20.87 -29.71
N ARG A 254 10.10 -22.08 -30.28
CA ARG A 254 9.03 -22.63 -31.12
C ARG A 254 7.72 -22.80 -30.35
N GLY A 255 7.80 -23.35 -29.15
CA GLY A 255 6.66 -23.52 -28.26
C GLY A 255 6.01 -22.19 -27.90
N THR A 256 6.79 -21.18 -27.54
CA THR A 256 6.29 -19.84 -27.24
C THR A 256 5.65 -19.19 -28.46
N LYS A 257 6.29 -19.28 -29.64
CA LYS A 257 5.73 -18.77 -30.90
C LYS A 257 4.37 -19.40 -31.20
N GLN A 258 4.29 -20.73 -31.21
CA GLN A 258 3.05 -21.45 -31.50
C GLN A 258 1.95 -21.16 -30.47
N ALA A 259 2.30 -21.14 -29.18
CA ALA A 259 1.35 -20.89 -28.10
C ALA A 259 0.79 -19.46 -28.16
N LEU A 260 1.64 -18.47 -28.40
CA LEU A 260 1.27 -17.07 -28.52
C LEU A 260 0.41 -16.80 -29.75
N GLU A 261 0.85 -17.24 -30.94
CA GLU A 261 0.10 -17.08 -32.19
C GLU A 261 -1.29 -17.71 -32.12
N SER A 262 -1.36 -18.92 -31.55
CA SER A 262 -2.65 -19.62 -31.41
C SER A 262 -3.59 -18.91 -30.42
N ALA A 263 -3.05 -18.24 -29.39
CA ALA A 263 -3.84 -17.60 -28.32
C ALA A 263 -4.27 -16.17 -28.68
N CYS A 264 -3.60 -15.56 -29.64
CA CYS A 264 -3.84 -14.21 -30.08
C CYS A 264 -5.04 -14.12 -31.04
N ASN A 265 -5.83 -13.06 -30.86
CA ASN A 265 -6.89 -12.68 -31.81
C ASN A 265 -6.25 -11.70 -32.79
N VAL A 266 -5.93 -12.17 -34.00
CA VAL A 266 -5.19 -11.38 -34.98
C VAL A 266 -6.05 -10.22 -35.48
N THR A 267 -5.69 -9.01 -35.10
CA THR A 267 -6.17 -7.74 -35.69
C THR A 267 -5.10 -7.14 -36.61
N SER A 268 -5.42 -6.16 -37.45
CA SER A 268 -4.41 -5.45 -38.25
C SER A 268 -3.34 -4.80 -37.35
N PHE A 269 -2.06 -4.96 -37.68
CA PHE A 269 -0.95 -4.36 -36.93
C PHE A 269 -1.01 -2.83 -36.98
N GLN A 270 -1.47 -2.25 -38.10
CA GLN A 270 -1.55 -0.79 -38.29
C GLN A 270 -2.48 -0.11 -37.27
N ASP A 271 -3.55 -0.78 -36.87
CA ASP A 271 -4.58 -0.22 -35.97
C ASP A 271 -4.32 -0.50 -34.48
N SER A 272 -3.24 -1.23 -34.18
CA SER A 272 -2.96 -1.67 -32.81
C SER A 272 -2.10 -0.71 -32.02
N ALA A 273 -2.33 -0.67 -30.70
CA ALA A 273 -1.54 0.15 -29.79
C ALA A 273 -0.13 -0.43 -29.63
N PRO A 274 0.94 0.37 -29.82
CA PRO A 274 2.31 -0.11 -29.72
C PRO A 274 2.74 -0.33 -28.27
N LEU A 275 3.58 -1.35 -28.05
CA LEU A 275 4.28 -1.59 -26.80
C LEU A 275 5.57 -0.77 -26.79
N GLN A 276 5.54 0.38 -26.11
CA GLN A 276 6.71 1.25 -25.95
C GLN A 276 7.41 1.02 -24.61
N GLN A 277 6.67 1.18 -23.52
CA GLN A 277 7.17 1.11 -22.15
C GLN A 277 6.33 0.09 -21.37
N ALA A 278 6.98 -0.64 -20.46
CA ALA A 278 6.31 -1.58 -19.56
C ALA A 278 6.74 -1.36 -18.11
N THR A 279 5.78 -1.41 -17.19
CA THR A 279 6.03 -1.56 -15.73
C THR A 279 5.31 -2.77 -15.17
N ASN A 280 4.20 -3.19 -15.80
CA ASN A 280 3.43 -4.37 -15.43
C ASN A 280 3.69 -5.47 -16.45
N VAL A 281 4.12 -6.64 -15.97
CA VAL A 281 4.39 -7.80 -16.81
C VAL A 281 3.83 -9.06 -16.15
N ALA A 282 3.40 -10.02 -16.97
CA ALA A 282 3.09 -11.37 -16.49
C ALA A 282 4.34 -12.24 -16.64
N CYS A 283 4.56 -13.14 -15.70
CA CYS A 283 5.71 -14.04 -15.66
C CYS A 283 5.24 -15.49 -15.54
N ILE A 284 5.81 -16.35 -16.38
CA ILE A 284 5.73 -17.81 -16.26
C ILE A 284 7.14 -18.30 -15.93
N VAL A 285 7.27 -19.07 -14.85
CA VAL A 285 8.53 -19.75 -14.53
C VAL A 285 8.65 -20.96 -15.44
N VAL A 286 9.78 -21.07 -16.13
CA VAL A 286 10.06 -22.24 -16.97
C VAL A 286 11.27 -22.94 -16.40
N GLU A 287 11.06 -24.16 -15.92
CA GLU A 287 12.11 -25.03 -15.41
C GLU A 287 11.97 -26.41 -16.04
N SER A 288 13.03 -26.83 -16.72
CA SER A 288 13.18 -28.11 -17.41
C SER A 288 14.65 -28.53 -17.35
N SER A 289 14.97 -29.70 -17.89
CA SER A 289 16.36 -30.16 -18.01
C SER A 289 17.25 -29.23 -18.83
N ARG A 290 16.69 -28.52 -19.81
CA ARG A 290 17.44 -27.70 -20.79
C ARG A 290 17.23 -26.20 -20.64
N PHE A 291 16.11 -25.79 -20.05
CA PHE A 291 15.72 -24.39 -19.92
C PHE A 291 15.40 -24.09 -18.46
N SER A 292 16.01 -23.04 -17.93
CA SER A 292 15.69 -22.48 -16.61
C SER A 292 15.65 -20.97 -16.78
N GLY A 293 14.51 -20.35 -16.50
CA GLY A 293 14.34 -18.91 -16.69
C GLY A 293 12.92 -18.42 -16.50
N TYR A 294 12.74 -17.14 -16.80
CA TYR A 294 11.46 -16.44 -16.72
C TYR A 294 10.96 -16.09 -18.11
N LEU A 295 9.76 -16.53 -18.45
CA LEU A 295 9.07 -16.11 -19.65
C LEU A 295 8.16 -14.92 -19.32
N ILE A 296 8.57 -13.73 -19.77
CA ILE A 296 7.96 -12.45 -19.43
C ILE A 296 7.08 -11.98 -20.58
N THR A 297 5.83 -11.67 -20.26
CA THR A 297 4.86 -11.11 -21.20
C THR A 297 4.56 -9.67 -20.82
N ALA A 298 4.64 -8.75 -21.79
CA ALA A 298 4.22 -7.36 -21.65
C ALA A 298 3.14 -7.02 -22.69
N MET A 299 2.23 -6.11 -22.34
CA MET A 299 1.16 -5.64 -23.22
C MET A 299 1.17 -4.11 -23.35
N ALA A 300 0.81 -3.62 -24.54
CA ALA A 300 0.76 -2.19 -24.82
C ALA A 300 -0.12 -1.41 -23.83
N LYS A 301 0.16 -0.12 -23.69
CA LYS A 301 -0.48 0.80 -22.73
C LYS A 301 -0.30 0.38 -21.26
N ASN A 302 0.68 -0.46 -20.96
CA ASN A 302 0.98 -0.92 -19.60
C ASN A 302 -0.22 -1.56 -18.90
N LYS A 303 -1.10 -2.21 -19.68
CA LYS A 303 -2.27 -2.91 -19.16
C LYS A 303 -1.85 -4.22 -18.49
N HIS A 304 -2.57 -4.59 -17.43
CA HIS A 304 -2.52 -5.95 -16.93
C HIS A 304 -3.01 -6.91 -18.02
N ILE A 305 -2.30 -8.01 -18.18
CA ILE A 305 -2.63 -9.02 -19.19
C ILE A 305 -3.82 -9.82 -18.68
N ASP A 306 -4.77 -10.10 -19.57
CA ASP A 306 -5.93 -10.89 -19.22
C ASP A 306 -5.52 -12.28 -18.71
N SER A 307 -6.25 -12.70 -17.67
CA SER A 307 -5.96 -13.93 -16.97
C SER A 307 -6.22 -15.17 -17.83
N ALA A 308 -7.33 -15.16 -18.58
CA ALA A 308 -7.70 -16.28 -19.43
C ALA A 308 -6.78 -16.38 -20.64
N PHE A 309 -6.29 -15.25 -21.16
CA PHE A 309 -5.26 -15.24 -22.18
C PHE A 309 -3.96 -15.92 -21.72
N MET A 310 -3.41 -15.53 -20.56
CA MET A 310 -2.17 -16.13 -20.06
C MET A 310 -2.30 -17.63 -19.75
N GLU A 311 -3.45 -18.06 -19.22
CA GLU A 311 -3.73 -19.48 -18.96
C GLU A 311 -3.74 -20.31 -20.26
N LYS A 312 -4.32 -19.77 -21.35
CA LYS A 312 -4.31 -20.40 -22.68
C LYS A 312 -2.89 -20.52 -23.23
N VAL A 313 -2.10 -19.45 -23.15
CA VAL A 313 -0.70 -19.44 -23.60
C VAL A 313 0.11 -20.48 -22.81
N GLN A 314 0.01 -20.46 -21.47
CA GLN A 314 0.73 -21.37 -20.59
C GLN A 314 0.37 -22.84 -20.86
N THR A 315 -0.93 -23.16 -20.93
CA THR A 315 -1.41 -24.52 -21.18
C THR A 315 -0.87 -25.07 -22.51
N ARG A 316 -0.87 -24.24 -23.56
CA ARG A 316 -0.38 -24.62 -24.89
C ARG A 316 1.13 -24.77 -24.92
N LEU A 317 1.84 -23.84 -24.28
CA LEU A 317 3.30 -23.88 -24.17
C LEU A 317 3.75 -25.15 -23.45
N PHE A 318 3.20 -25.42 -22.26
CA PHE A 318 3.60 -26.59 -21.46
C PHE A 318 3.20 -27.91 -22.13
N ARG A 319 2.07 -27.96 -22.82
CA ARG A 319 1.71 -29.11 -23.66
C ARG A 319 2.75 -29.34 -24.75
N PHE A 320 3.09 -28.30 -25.52
CA PHE A 320 4.08 -28.40 -26.59
C PHE A 320 5.44 -28.88 -26.06
N LEU A 321 5.89 -28.33 -24.93
CA LEU A 321 7.17 -28.71 -24.33
C LEU A 321 7.17 -30.17 -23.85
N LYS A 322 6.09 -30.63 -23.22
CA LYS A 322 5.91 -32.04 -22.83
C LYS A 322 5.90 -32.98 -24.04
N GLU A 323 5.24 -32.61 -25.13
CA GLU A 323 5.23 -33.37 -26.39
C GLU A 323 6.60 -33.45 -27.06
N ASN A 324 7.48 -32.47 -26.81
CA ASN A 324 8.85 -32.44 -27.30
C ASN A 324 9.88 -33.01 -26.30
N GLY A 325 9.42 -33.74 -25.28
CA GLY A 325 10.28 -34.50 -24.36
C GLY A 325 10.85 -33.69 -23.18
N GLU A 326 10.33 -32.49 -22.91
CA GLU A 326 10.72 -31.72 -21.73
C GLU A 326 9.81 -32.06 -20.53
N ASP A 327 10.41 -32.41 -19.39
CA ASP A 327 9.70 -32.56 -18.12
C ASP A 327 9.60 -31.20 -17.42
N ILE A 328 8.38 -30.64 -17.41
CA ILE A 328 8.10 -29.31 -16.87
C ILE A 328 7.02 -29.42 -15.82
N LYS A 329 7.34 -28.90 -14.63
CA LYS A 329 6.37 -28.71 -13.55
C LYS A 329 5.45 -27.55 -13.89
N GLU A 330 4.16 -27.76 -13.69
CA GLU A 330 3.19 -26.68 -13.85
C GLU A 330 3.40 -25.66 -12.74
N SER A 331 3.97 -24.50 -13.09
CA SER A 331 4.11 -23.36 -12.19
C SER A 331 2.89 -22.46 -12.30
N GLU A 332 2.49 -21.80 -11.23
CA GLU A 332 1.52 -20.72 -11.37
C GLU A 332 2.14 -19.51 -12.08
N ARG A 333 1.31 -18.75 -12.79
CA ARG A 333 1.74 -17.45 -13.32
C ARG A 333 1.89 -16.46 -12.17
N MET A 334 2.70 -15.43 -12.39
CA MET A 334 2.85 -14.32 -11.45
C MET A 334 2.73 -12.99 -12.17
N ASP A 335 2.02 -12.03 -11.58
CA ASP A 335 1.97 -10.65 -12.06
C ASP A 335 3.09 -9.84 -11.37
N LEU A 336 4.04 -9.33 -12.15
CA LEU A 336 5.21 -8.62 -11.64
C LEU A 336 5.10 -7.12 -11.91
N GLN A 337 5.56 -6.33 -10.94
CA GLN A 337 5.87 -4.92 -11.13
C GLN A 337 7.39 -4.74 -11.27
N ILE A 338 7.81 -4.24 -12.43
CA ILE A 338 9.22 -3.97 -12.77
C ILE A 338 9.44 -2.46 -12.95
N LYS A 339 10.70 -2.05 -12.92
CA LYS A 339 11.10 -0.68 -13.32
C LYS A 339 10.60 -0.38 -14.73
N GLN A 340 10.24 0.87 -14.98
CA GLN A 340 9.80 1.31 -16.30
C GLN A 340 10.93 1.16 -17.31
N VAL A 341 10.69 0.38 -18.36
CA VAL A 341 11.73 0.06 -19.35
C VAL A 341 11.16 0.07 -20.78
N PRO A 342 11.93 0.51 -21.80
CA PRO A 342 11.59 0.26 -23.20
C PRO A 342 11.66 -1.23 -23.50
N PHE A 343 10.54 -1.94 -23.25
CA PHE A 343 10.52 -3.40 -23.13
C PHE A 343 11.14 -4.13 -24.33
N GLU A 344 10.86 -3.67 -25.55
CA GLU A 344 11.37 -4.26 -26.78
C GLU A 344 12.90 -4.16 -26.88
N ASP A 345 13.45 -2.95 -26.67
CA ASP A 345 14.90 -2.72 -26.75
C ASP A 345 15.66 -3.45 -25.63
N TRP A 346 15.09 -3.47 -24.43
CA TRP A 346 15.65 -4.21 -23.29
C TRP A 346 15.62 -5.72 -23.51
N ALA A 347 14.48 -6.27 -23.96
CA ALA A 347 14.36 -7.69 -24.24
C ALA A 347 15.31 -8.13 -25.37
N LEU A 348 15.52 -7.31 -26.40
CA LEU A 348 16.49 -7.61 -27.46
C LEU A 348 17.96 -7.60 -26.99
N ASP A 349 18.30 -6.91 -25.90
CA ASP A 349 19.66 -6.89 -25.33
C ASP A 349 19.88 -8.01 -24.30
N CYS A 350 18.85 -8.31 -23.49
CA CYS A 350 19.00 -9.15 -22.30
C CYS A 350 18.31 -10.51 -22.37
N ALA A 351 17.29 -10.69 -23.21
CA ALA A 351 16.56 -11.95 -23.33
C ALA A 351 17.22 -12.88 -24.36
N GLU A 352 17.04 -14.18 -24.19
CA GLU A 352 17.48 -15.17 -25.19
C GLU A 352 16.68 -15.04 -26.50
N PHE A 353 15.40 -14.73 -26.39
CA PHE A 353 14.54 -14.43 -27.54
C PHE A 353 13.40 -13.49 -27.15
N LEU A 354 12.83 -12.85 -28.19
CA LEU A 354 11.64 -12.00 -28.11
C LEU A 354 10.66 -12.39 -29.23
N ARG A 355 9.37 -12.46 -28.90
CA ARG A 355 8.28 -12.66 -29.87
C ARG A 355 7.17 -11.64 -29.66
N LYS A 356 6.65 -11.07 -30.75
CA LYS A 356 5.53 -10.14 -30.73
C LYS A 356 4.31 -10.77 -31.40
N SER A 357 3.13 -10.41 -30.91
CA SER A 357 1.86 -10.73 -31.52
C SER A 357 0.84 -9.64 -31.18
N LEU A 358 -0.40 -9.81 -31.63
CA LEU A 358 -1.49 -8.87 -31.39
C LEU A 358 -2.61 -9.57 -30.63
N HIS A 359 -3.08 -8.92 -29.57
CA HIS A 359 -4.23 -9.40 -28.81
C HIS A 359 -5.16 -8.22 -28.52
N GLU A 360 -6.39 -8.30 -29.05
CA GLU A 360 -7.43 -7.28 -28.85
C GLU A 360 -6.99 -5.86 -29.21
N GLY A 361 -6.30 -5.71 -30.35
CA GLY A 361 -5.79 -4.42 -30.82
C GLY A 361 -4.64 -3.85 -29.98
N ASN A 362 -4.02 -4.65 -29.11
CA ASN A 362 -2.84 -4.26 -28.35
C ASN A 362 -1.67 -5.16 -28.76
N GLU A 363 -0.48 -4.57 -28.92
CA GLU A 363 0.73 -5.38 -29.03
C GLU A 363 0.99 -6.14 -27.74
N VAL A 364 1.32 -7.41 -27.89
CA VAL A 364 1.79 -8.27 -26.81
C VAL A 364 3.17 -8.77 -27.21
N ALA A 365 4.12 -8.72 -26.27
CA ALA A 365 5.45 -9.23 -26.47
C ALA A 365 5.80 -10.24 -25.37
N MET A 366 6.41 -11.35 -25.76
CA MET A 366 6.91 -12.39 -24.86
C MET A 366 8.42 -12.56 -25.03
N ALA A 367 9.17 -12.48 -23.95
CA ALA A 367 10.63 -12.59 -23.93
C ALA A 367 11.07 -13.60 -22.87
N PHE A 368 12.05 -14.44 -23.20
CA PHE A 368 12.59 -15.43 -22.27
C PHE A 368 13.94 -14.98 -21.70
N PHE A 369 13.99 -14.82 -20.38
CA PHE A 369 15.19 -14.42 -19.65
C PHE A 369 15.78 -15.63 -18.94
N PRO A 370 16.91 -16.19 -19.42
CA PRO A 370 17.54 -17.33 -18.79
C PRO A 370 18.04 -16.95 -17.40
N CYS A 371 17.73 -17.80 -16.42
CA CYS A 371 18.13 -17.60 -15.03
C CYS A 371 18.45 -18.95 -14.40
N ASN A 372 19.59 -19.04 -13.73
CA ASN A 372 19.94 -20.23 -12.97
C ASN A 372 19.19 -20.24 -11.64
N ASN A 373 18.63 -21.38 -11.25
CA ASN A 373 17.91 -21.55 -9.97
C ASN A 373 16.64 -20.67 -9.85
N VAL A 374 15.77 -20.73 -10.86
CA VAL A 374 14.48 -20.05 -10.81
C VAL A 374 13.59 -20.52 -9.66
N GLN A 375 13.63 -21.82 -9.33
CA GLN A 375 12.84 -22.36 -8.23
C GLN A 375 13.47 -22.00 -6.89
N THR A 376 12.66 -21.41 -6.00
CA THR A 376 13.08 -21.17 -4.63
C THR A 376 13.27 -22.48 -3.89
N ARG A 377 14.49 -22.66 -3.37
CA ARG A 377 14.82 -23.79 -2.51
C ARG A 377 14.54 -23.37 -1.08
N TYR A 378 13.41 -23.82 -0.56
CA TYR A 378 13.12 -23.71 0.86
C TYR A 378 13.50 -25.01 1.57
N GLY A 379 13.95 -24.89 2.81
CA GLY A 379 14.19 -26.00 3.71
C GLY A 379 13.04 -26.19 4.70
N ASP A 380 13.12 -27.26 5.46
CA ASP A 380 12.21 -27.49 6.57
C ASP A 380 12.41 -26.45 7.67
N SER A 381 11.33 -26.18 8.40
CA SER A 381 11.32 -25.32 9.57
C SER A 381 10.78 -26.10 10.76
N PRO A 382 11.17 -25.79 12.01
CA PRO A 382 10.63 -26.46 13.19
C PRO A 382 9.10 -26.36 13.35
N ALA A 383 8.46 -25.37 12.72
CA ALA A 383 7.00 -25.26 12.65
C ALA A 383 6.51 -25.66 11.27
N GLU A 384 5.44 -26.45 11.22
CA GLU A 384 4.90 -27.04 9.98
C GLU A 384 4.42 -26.00 8.97
N GLU A 385 3.92 -24.86 9.45
CA GLU A 385 3.42 -23.75 8.62
C GLU A 385 4.52 -22.83 8.08
N MET A 386 5.77 -23.01 8.54
CA MET A 386 6.90 -22.18 8.18
C MET A 386 7.82 -22.92 7.20
N ALA A 387 8.49 -22.16 6.34
CA ALA A 387 9.53 -22.64 5.45
C ALA A 387 10.82 -21.85 5.75
N SER A 388 11.97 -22.54 5.78
CA SER A 388 13.27 -21.87 5.92
C SER A 388 13.81 -21.46 4.56
N ILE A 389 14.36 -20.25 4.45
CA ILE A 389 14.96 -19.71 3.24
C ILE A 389 16.37 -19.23 3.56
N LYS A 390 17.28 -19.36 2.61
CA LYS A 390 18.67 -18.91 2.79
C LYS A 390 18.72 -17.39 2.84
N LEU A 391 19.50 -16.83 3.78
CA LEU A 391 19.69 -15.39 3.90
C LEU A 391 20.24 -14.78 2.59
N GLU A 392 21.04 -15.54 1.85
CA GLU A 392 21.63 -15.10 0.58
C GLU A 392 20.58 -14.81 -0.49
N GLU A 393 19.43 -15.49 -0.47
CA GLU A 393 18.34 -15.32 -1.45
C GLU A 393 17.56 -14.01 -1.27
N MET A 394 17.72 -13.33 -0.13
CA MET A 394 17.09 -12.03 0.12
C MET A 394 17.93 -10.90 -0.47
N ALA A 395 17.38 -10.11 -1.39
CA ALA A 395 18.04 -8.91 -1.90
C ALA A 395 18.00 -7.79 -0.83
N GLY A 396 19.12 -7.09 -0.66
CA GLY A 396 19.16 -5.96 0.25
C GLY A 396 18.70 -4.67 -0.40
N ASN A 397 18.17 -3.76 0.42
CA ASN A 397 17.56 -2.49 0.04
C ASN A 397 16.33 -2.64 -0.88
N VAL A 398 15.60 -3.76 -0.77
CA VAL A 398 14.37 -4.02 -1.52
C VAL A 398 13.21 -4.23 -0.56
N ALA A 399 12.03 -3.70 -0.91
CA ALA A 399 10.79 -3.98 -0.18
C ALA A 399 10.37 -5.44 -0.37
N VAL A 400 10.05 -6.14 0.72
CA VAL A 400 9.57 -7.52 0.68
C VAL A 400 8.05 -7.56 0.58
N GLU A 401 7.52 -8.47 -0.23
CA GLU A 401 6.06 -8.64 -0.40
C GLU A 401 5.45 -9.68 0.56
N PHE A 402 6.21 -10.11 1.57
CA PHE A 402 5.83 -11.14 2.56
C PHE A 402 6.45 -10.81 3.93
N ASN A 403 6.03 -11.53 4.97
CA ASN A 403 6.60 -11.37 6.31
C ASN A 403 7.87 -12.23 6.46
N VAL A 404 8.95 -11.63 6.96
CA VAL A 404 10.22 -12.31 7.23
C VAL A 404 10.40 -12.50 8.73
N TYR A 405 10.65 -13.73 9.15
CA TYR A 405 10.83 -14.11 10.55
C TYR A 405 12.24 -14.65 10.82
N ILE A 406 12.71 -14.45 12.05
CA ILE A 406 13.88 -15.12 12.60
C ILE A 406 13.42 -16.15 13.62
N TYR A 407 13.92 -17.37 13.51
CA TYR A 407 13.67 -18.41 14.49
C TYR A 407 14.70 -18.34 15.63
N LEU A 408 14.22 -18.40 16.87
CA LEU A 408 15.04 -18.41 18.09
C LEU A 408 15.01 -19.82 18.72
N PRO A 409 16.04 -20.66 18.51
CA PRO A 409 16.02 -22.06 18.96
C PRO A 409 15.85 -22.24 20.47
N ARG A 410 16.35 -21.29 21.27
CA ARG A 410 16.32 -21.40 22.74
C ARG A 410 14.91 -21.40 23.32
N ASN A 411 13.96 -20.73 22.68
CA ASN A 411 12.58 -20.61 23.16
C ASN A 411 11.54 -21.10 22.15
N ASN A 412 11.98 -21.67 21.02
CA ASN A 412 11.13 -22.14 19.93
C ASN A 412 10.15 -21.06 19.41
N LYS A 413 10.58 -19.79 19.36
CA LYS A 413 9.75 -18.68 18.87
C LYS A 413 10.24 -18.15 17.54
N TYR A 414 9.28 -17.70 16.72
CA TYR A 414 9.53 -16.90 15.53
C TYR A 414 9.30 -15.43 15.85
N VAL A 415 10.27 -14.58 15.54
CA VAL A 415 10.19 -13.14 15.73
C VAL A 415 10.09 -12.48 14.37
N LEU A 416 9.02 -11.71 14.15
CA LEU A 416 8.86 -10.90 12.95
C LEU A 416 10.02 -9.89 12.86
N TYR A 417 10.83 -10.02 11.81
CA TYR A 417 12.01 -9.21 11.59
C TYR A 417 11.76 -8.11 10.55
N THR A 418 11.12 -8.46 9.44
CA THR A 418 10.72 -7.49 8.42
C THR A 418 9.26 -7.74 8.04
N PRO A 419 8.35 -6.81 8.34
CA PRO A 419 6.95 -6.95 7.95
C PRO A 419 6.79 -6.82 6.43
N ARG A 420 5.72 -7.40 5.89
CA ARG A 420 5.26 -7.21 4.51
C ARG A 420 5.22 -5.72 4.14
N GLY A 421 5.79 -5.37 3.00
CA GLY A 421 5.96 -3.99 2.51
C GLY A 421 7.15 -3.25 3.12
N GLY A 422 7.81 -3.80 4.14
CA GLY A 422 9.03 -3.26 4.72
C GLY A 422 10.24 -3.48 3.82
N VAL A 423 11.25 -2.61 3.93
CA VAL A 423 12.51 -2.74 3.19
C VAL A 423 13.47 -3.63 3.98
N PHE A 424 14.00 -4.66 3.33
CA PHE A 424 15.04 -5.51 3.90
C PHE A 424 16.41 -4.91 3.55
N TYR A 425 17.06 -4.22 4.49
CA TYR A 425 18.27 -3.44 4.20
C TYR A 425 19.54 -4.30 4.14
N ASN A 426 20.52 -3.88 3.34
CA ASN A 426 21.84 -4.54 3.30
C ASN A 426 22.53 -4.57 4.68
N VAL A 427 22.41 -3.49 5.45
CA VAL A 427 22.97 -3.41 6.82
C VAL A 427 22.32 -4.45 7.77
N GLN A 428 21.03 -4.73 7.57
CA GLN A 428 20.33 -5.77 8.32
C GLN A 428 20.83 -7.16 7.92
N LYS A 429 20.96 -7.42 6.61
CA LYS A 429 21.51 -8.68 6.07
C LYS A 429 22.89 -8.98 6.64
N GLU A 430 23.81 -8.02 6.61
CA GLU A 430 25.17 -8.18 7.17
C GLU A 430 25.15 -8.39 8.68
N ARG A 431 24.27 -7.70 9.42
CA ARG A 431 24.12 -7.92 10.87
C ARG A 431 23.66 -9.34 11.19
N LEU A 432 22.69 -9.87 10.46
CA LEU A 432 22.20 -11.24 10.64
C LEU A 432 23.30 -12.25 10.35
N LYS A 433 24.03 -12.05 9.25
CA LYS A 433 25.19 -12.87 8.88
C LYS A 433 26.26 -12.86 9.98
N ASN A 434 26.59 -11.70 10.52
CA ASN A 434 27.56 -11.56 11.62
C ASN A 434 27.09 -12.20 12.94
N GLN A 435 25.78 -12.37 13.13
CA GLN A 435 25.20 -13.10 14.25
C GLN A 435 25.12 -14.62 14.01
N GLY A 436 25.62 -15.11 12.87
CA GLY A 436 25.58 -16.52 12.51
C GLY A 436 24.20 -16.99 12.03
N ILE A 437 23.29 -16.07 11.70
CA ILE A 437 21.98 -16.40 11.15
C ILE A 437 22.15 -16.61 9.65
N SER A 438 22.05 -17.86 9.20
CA SER A 438 22.13 -18.24 7.77
C SER A 438 20.77 -18.48 7.12
N GLN A 439 19.72 -18.65 7.93
CA GLN A 439 18.37 -18.96 7.48
C GLN A 439 17.37 -17.97 8.06
N LEU A 440 16.45 -17.55 7.22
CA LEU A 440 15.25 -16.80 7.58
C LEU A 440 14.04 -17.72 7.41
N HIS A 441 12.90 -17.32 7.94
CA HIS A 441 11.69 -18.11 7.84
C HIS A 441 10.52 -17.27 7.31
N ILE A 442 9.67 -17.89 6.51
CA ILE A 442 8.45 -17.31 5.95
C ILE A 442 7.30 -18.30 6.10
N LEU A 443 6.06 -17.83 5.99
CA LEU A 443 4.90 -18.72 5.96
C LEU A 443 4.88 -19.49 4.64
N LYS A 444 4.53 -20.78 4.67
CA LYS A 444 4.39 -21.60 3.45
C LYS A 444 3.36 -21.03 2.47
N GLY A 445 2.33 -20.35 2.99
CA GLY A 445 1.34 -19.64 2.16
C GLY A 445 1.92 -18.46 1.36
N ASP A 446 3.07 -17.92 1.76
CA ASP A 446 3.72 -16.78 1.13
C ASP A 446 4.85 -17.20 0.16
N LEU A 447 5.01 -18.51 -0.13
CA LEU A 447 6.09 -18.99 -1.02
C LEU A 447 5.99 -18.41 -2.44
N GLN A 448 4.78 -18.23 -2.95
CA GLN A 448 4.55 -17.61 -4.27
C GLN A 448 5.01 -16.14 -4.28
N ASP A 449 4.82 -15.41 -3.18
CA ASP A 449 5.28 -14.02 -3.05
C ASP A 449 6.81 -13.94 -3.01
N LEU A 450 7.49 -14.97 -2.49
CA LEU A 450 8.95 -15.08 -2.53
C LEU A 450 9.46 -15.35 -3.96
N ASP A 451 8.83 -16.26 -4.70
CA ASP A 451 9.16 -16.51 -6.11
C ASP A 451 8.97 -15.23 -6.95
N LYS A 452 7.86 -14.51 -6.71
CA LYS A 452 7.56 -13.22 -7.32
C LYS A 452 8.65 -12.18 -7.02
N TYR A 453 9.02 -12.05 -5.75
CA TYR A 453 10.08 -11.14 -5.29
C TYR A 453 11.42 -11.43 -5.97
N LYS A 454 11.82 -12.70 -6.08
CA LYS A 454 13.06 -13.10 -6.76
C LYS A 454 13.03 -12.78 -8.24
N ALA A 455 11.93 -13.09 -8.93
CA ALA A 455 11.76 -12.75 -10.33
C ALA A 455 11.81 -11.23 -10.57
N GLN A 456 11.12 -10.43 -9.74
CA GLN A 456 11.17 -8.96 -9.83
C GLN A 456 12.58 -8.42 -9.65
N ASN A 457 13.32 -8.91 -8.64
CA ASN A 457 14.68 -8.43 -8.40
C ASN A 457 15.63 -8.78 -9.54
N PHE A 458 15.58 -10.02 -10.03
CA PHE A 458 16.37 -10.45 -11.18
C PHE A 458 16.10 -9.58 -12.42
N LEU A 459 14.84 -9.32 -12.75
CA LEU A 459 14.49 -8.49 -13.90
C LEU A 459 14.92 -7.03 -13.69
N ASN A 460 14.74 -6.47 -12.49
CA ASN A 460 15.13 -5.11 -12.19
C ASN A 460 16.65 -4.89 -12.20
N GLU A 461 17.43 -5.91 -11.85
CA GLU A 461 18.89 -5.94 -12.02
C GLU A 461 19.25 -5.94 -13.51
N LYS A 462 18.60 -6.78 -14.33
CA LYS A 462 18.79 -6.79 -15.79
C LYS A 462 18.40 -5.47 -16.45
N ILE A 463 17.36 -4.80 -15.97
CA ILE A 463 16.97 -3.47 -16.46
C ILE A 463 18.06 -2.45 -16.12
N GLN A 464 18.59 -2.49 -14.90
CA GLN A 464 19.67 -1.59 -14.50
C GLN A 464 20.94 -1.80 -15.34
N GLU A 465 21.35 -3.06 -15.58
CA GLU A 465 22.48 -3.37 -16.48
C GLU A 465 22.27 -2.77 -17.88
N PHE A 466 21.05 -2.84 -18.40
CA PHE A 466 20.69 -2.25 -19.69
C PHE A 466 20.76 -0.72 -19.68
N GLU A 467 20.22 -0.06 -18.65
CA GLU A 467 20.28 1.40 -18.49
C GLU A 467 21.73 1.91 -18.41
N GLU A 468 22.60 1.20 -17.69
CA GLU A 468 24.03 1.50 -17.59
C GLU A 468 24.72 1.39 -18.95
N LYS A 469 24.44 0.32 -19.73
CA LYS A 469 24.96 0.16 -21.10
C LYS A 469 24.49 1.25 -22.06
N VAL A 470 23.22 1.65 -21.99
CA VAL A 470 22.68 2.72 -22.84
C VAL A 470 23.34 4.05 -22.49
N SER A 471 23.47 4.36 -21.19
CA SER A 471 24.12 5.59 -20.71
C SER A 471 25.60 5.65 -21.11
N ALA A 472 26.31 4.52 -21.08
CA ALA A 472 27.70 4.43 -21.52
C ALA A 472 27.88 4.66 -23.04
N LYS A 473 26.89 4.27 -23.87
CA LYS A 473 26.91 4.51 -25.32
C LYS A 473 26.58 5.95 -25.71
N GLU A 474 25.84 6.67 -24.88
CA GLU A 474 25.51 8.09 -25.12
C GLU A 474 26.64 9.05 -24.72
N THR A 475 27.53 8.60 -23.84
CA THR A 475 28.67 9.39 -23.35
C THR A 475 29.96 9.18 -24.16
N ALA A 476 30.03 8.10 -24.94
CA ALA A 476 31.13 7.79 -25.87
C ALA A 476 30.84 8.38 -27.26
#